data_AF-A0A956AUW5-F1
#
_entry.id   AF-A0A956AUW5-F1
#
_cell.length_a   1.000
_cell.length_b   1.000
_cell.length_c   1.000
_cell.angle_alpha   90.00
_cell.angle_beta   90.00
_cell.angle_gamma   90.00
#
_symmetry.space_group_name_H-M   'P 1'
#
loop_
_entity.id
_entity.type
_entity.pdbx_description
1 polymer ?
#
loop_
_entity_poly.entity_id
_entity_poly.type
_entity_poly.pdbx_seq_one_letter_code
_entity_poly.pdbx_strand_id
1 'polypeptide(L)'
;MSRRPAMFRSVLVFAGALPLLNACIEAESPTPAQTDEAQSGLTETSPDGRYIVGYANSNGRATAAAAGQVLFELPNHGASVMHLPDHALNALRNNPNIAYVEVDARRYPMAETSPYGIGMVQADQVPAAPAGGDAGRTKVCIIDSGLAAAHEDFAGLPVSGSNNAGSGAWNDDLCGHGTHVAGTIAAVSGNGIGVVGVAPQAVRLHIVKVFGGADCAWTYSSSLVAALDVCEANGAKVVSMSLGGSTKSRTEENAFNQAWNAGLLPIAAAGNDGNTRKSYPASYASVMSVAALDANGDIASFSQQNDAVEIAAPGVGVLSTYPYANVLTVGGMAHHGEPMEGAGSGNVNGALADGGLCTASGAWAGRIVLCARGDISFAEKVQAAQAGGAIGAVVYNNEAGPLYATMGTATTT
;
A
#
# COMPACT_ATOMS: atom_id res chain seq x y z
N MET A 1 -23.29 -20.70 6.02
CA MET A 1 -22.93 -19.97 4.80
C MET A 1 -21.82 -19.00 5.14
N SER A 2 -20.70 -19.15 4.47
CA SER A 2 -19.56 -18.26 4.42
C SER A 2 -18.72 -18.13 5.69
N ARG A 3 -17.47 -18.58 5.58
CA ARG A 3 -16.36 -18.16 6.45
C ARG A 3 -15.95 -16.70 6.14
N ARG A 4 -15.41 -16.03 7.18
CA ARG A 4 -14.45 -14.89 7.22
C ARG A 4 -15.03 -13.45 7.14
N PRO A 5 -14.24 -12.34 7.35
CA PRO A 5 -12.88 -12.22 7.85
C PRO A 5 -12.75 -11.34 9.11
N ALA A 6 -11.68 -11.64 9.85
CA ALA A 6 -10.95 -10.79 10.78
C ALA A 6 -10.42 -9.50 10.11
N MET A 7 -10.42 -8.34 10.76
CA MET A 7 -9.77 -7.15 10.19
C MET A 7 -8.27 -7.14 10.54
N PHE A 8 -7.52 -8.05 9.91
CA PHE A 8 -6.06 -7.96 9.79
C PHE A 8 -5.71 -6.80 8.84
N ARG A 9 -4.86 -5.86 9.27
CA ARG A 9 -3.98 -5.16 8.31
C ARG A 9 -2.77 -6.05 8.13
N SER A 10 -2.85 -6.87 7.09
CA SER A 10 -1.78 -7.73 6.63
C SER A 10 -0.86 -6.92 5.72
N VAL A 11 0.43 -7.23 5.73
CA VAL A 11 1.37 -6.82 4.69
C VAL A 11 1.68 -8.08 3.88
N LEU A 12 1.41 -8.04 2.58
CA LEU A 12 1.57 -9.16 1.66
C LEU A 12 2.94 -9.13 1.03
N VAL A 13 3.66 -10.23 1.10
CA VAL A 13 4.89 -10.44 0.36
C VAL A 13 4.68 -11.62 -0.59
N PHE A 14 4.64 -11.34 -1.89
CA PHE A 14 4.64 -12.41 -2.89
C PHE A 14 6.06 -12.92 -3.11
N ALA A 15 6.17 -14.24 -3.21
CA ALA A 15 7.35 -14.91 -3.74
C ALA A 15 6.90 -15.72 -4.98
N GLY A 16 7.47 -15.40 -6.13
CA GLY A 16 7.23 -15.94 -7.45
C GLY A 16 7.90 -17.29 -7.72
N ALA A 17 7.44 -17.86 -8.83
CA ALA A 17 7.48 -19.28 -9.18
C ALA A 17 8.88 -19.88 -9.43
N LEU A 18 9.05 -21.15 -9.06
CA LEU A 18 10.02 -22.03 -9.72
C LEU A 18 9.35 -22.81 -10.88
N PRO A 19 10.04 -22.94 -12.03
CA PRO A 19 9.59 -23.80 -13.13
C PRO A 19 9.88 -25.25 -12.76
N LEU A 20 9.08 -26.21 -13.24
CA LEU A 20 9.55 -27.54 -13.67
C LEU A 20 8.42 -28.41 -14.23
N LEU A 21 8.62 -28.80 -15.50
CA LEU A 21 8.37 -30.12 -16.10
C LEU A 21 6.99 -30.81 -15.99
N ASN A 22 6.38 -30.95 -17.17
CA ASN A 22 5.49 -32.01 -17.66
C ASN A 22 5.24 -33.22 -16.75
N ALA A 23 3.97 -33.44 -16.38
CA ALA A 23 3.37 -34.77 -16.32
C ALA A 23 1.83 -34.67 -16.42
N CYS A 24 1.28 -35.21 -17.51
CA CYS A 24 -0.14 -35.51 -17.65
C CYS A 24 -0.55 -36.62 -16.68
N ILE A 25 -1.70 -36.48 -15.99
CA ILE A 25 -2.63 -37.59 -15.70
C ILE A 25 -4.06 -37.04 -15.77
N GLU A 26 -4.89 -37.73 -16.54
CA GLU A 26 -6.30 -37.46 -16.81
C GLU A 26 -7.24 -37.74 -15.62
N ALA A 27 -8.47 -37.27 -15.81
CA ALA A 27 -9.59 -37.13 -14.90
C ALA A 27 -10.09 -38.40 -14.19
N GLU A 28 -10.74 -38.17 -13.05
CA GLU A 28 -12.03 -38.80 -12.74
C GLU A 28 -12.87 -37.88 -11.84
N SER A 29 -14.07 -37.55 -12.31
CA SER A 29 -15.13 -36.88 -11.54
C SER A 29 -15.99 -37.92 -10.82
N PRO A 30 -16.47 -37.61 -9.60
CA PRO A 30 -17.88 -37.85 -9.33
C PRO A 30 -18.62 -36.63 -8.72
N THR A 31 -19.91 -36.64 -9.02
CA THR A 31 -21.02 -35.70 -8.78
C THR A 31 -21.32 -35.40 -7.29
N PRO A 32 -22.16 -34.39 -6.98
CA PRO A 32 -22.10 -33.61 -5.75
C PRO A 32 -22.87 -34.24 -4.58
N ALA A 33 -22.29 -34.14 -3.39
CA ALA A 33 -23.03 -34.28 -2.13
C ALA A 33 -23.07 -32.90 -1.45
N GLN A 34 -24.28 -32.35 -1.32
CA GLN A 34 -24.57 -31.23 -0.43
C GLN A 34 -24.43 -31.71 1.03
N THR A 35 -23.50 -31.15 1.81
CA THR A 35 -23.60 -31.16 3.28
C THR A 35 -23.01 -29.90 3.91
N ASP A 36 -23.87 -29.26 4.70
CA ASP A 36 -23.71 -28.30 5.79
C ASP A 36 -22.49 -27.38 5.91
N GLU A 37 -22.81 -26.09 5.88
CA GLU A 37 -21.96 -24.96 6.22
C GLU A 37 -22.12 -24.55 7.69
N ALA A 38 -21.33 -25.14 8.59
CA ALA A 38 -21.12 -24.63 9.95
C ALA A 38 -19.82 -25.19 10.56
N GLN A 39 -18.72 -24.40 10.54
CA GLN A 39 -17.58 -24.47 11.49
C GLN A 39 -16.41 -23.60 11.00
N SER A 40 -16.28 -22.37 11.53
CA SER A 40 -15.11 -21.50 11.34
C SER A 40 -15.02 -20.34 12.35
N GLY A 41 -15.50 -20.52 13.59
CA GLY A 41 -15.41 -19.54 14.67
C GLY A 41 -14.24 -19.78 15.62
N LEU A 42 -13.05 -20.11 15.09
CA LEU A 42 -11.88 -20.36 15.93
C LEU A 42 -11.04 -19.07 16.05
N THR A 43 -11.03 -18.53 17.28
CA THR A 43 -9.97 -17.72 17.92
C THR A 43 -9.81 -16.21 17.62
N GLU A 44 -10.88 -15.43 17.50
CA GLU A 44 -10.75 -13.97 17.76
C GLU A 44 -11.17 -13.61 19.19
N THR A 45 -10.28 -12.92 19.92
CA THR A 45 -10.53 -12.31 21.23
C THR A 45 -10.72 -10.80 21.08
N SER A 46 -11.68 -10.23 21.81
CA SER A 46 -11.98 -8.81 21.78
C SER A 46 -11.09 -8.07 22.79
N PRO A 47 -10.34 -7.01 22.40
CA PRO A 47 -9.45 -6.29 23.31
C PRO A 47 -10.17 -5.63 24.51
N ASP A 48 -11.47 -5.36 24.39
CA ASP A 48 -12.31 -4.85 25.48
C ASP A 48 -13.33 -5.91 25.97
N GLY A 49 -13.19 -7.17 25.53
CA GLY A 49 -14.05 -8.28 25.93
C GLY A 49 -15.49 -8.17 25.43
N ARG A 50 -15.77 -7.35 24.41
CA ARG A 50 -17.12 -7.13 23.87
C ARG A 50 -17.41 -8.01 22.65
N TYR A 51 -18.55 -8.68 22.67
CA TYR A 51 -18.96 -9.68 21.67
C TYR A 51 -20.44 -9.53 21.30
N ILE A 52 -20.78 -10.03 20.11
CA ILE A 52 -22.15 -10.26 19.68
C ILE A 52 -22.42 -11.77 19.74
N VAL A 53 -23.50 -12.16 20.42
CA VAL A 53 -23.92 -13.56 20.61
C VAL A 53 -25.27 -13.77 19.93
N GLY A 54 -25.26 -14.44 18.78
CA GLY A 54 -26.47 -14.80 18.04
C GLY A 54 -27.11 -16.08 18.57
N TYR A 55 -28.43 -16.13 18.63
CA TYR A 55 -29.17 -17.27 19.15
C TYR A 55 -29.56 -18.25 18.04
N ALA A 56 -29.39 -19.55 18.30
CA ALA A 56 -29.88 -20.59 17.40
C ALA A 56 -31.38 -20.89 17.61
N ASN A 57 -31.90 -20.62 18.81
CA ASN A 57 -33.28 -20.92 19.19
C ASN A 57 -33.75 -20.06 20.37
N SER A 58 -34.99 -20.27 20.83
CA SER A 58 -35.60 -19.53 21.93
C SER A 58 -34.85 -19.61 23.26
N ASN A 59 -34.02 -20.64 23.47
CA ASN A 59 -33.21 -20.82 24.67
C ASN A 59 -31.84 -20.12 24.57
N GLY A 60 -31.45 -19.66 23.39
CA GLY A 60 -30.17 -19.00 23.14
C GLY A 60 -30.00 -17.73 23.96
N ARG A 61 -31.08 -16.97 24.13
CA ARG A 61 -31.10 -15.76 24.94
C ARG A 61 -30.72 -16.00 26.40
N ALA A 62 -31.41 -16.96 27.05
CA ALA A 62 -31.12 -17.31 28.44
C ALA A 62 -29.72 -17.92 28.58
N THR A 63 -29.29 -18.69 27.59
CA THR A 63 -27.94 -19.28 27.53
C THR A 63 -26.86 -18.20 27.45
N ALA A 64 -27.03 -17.20 26.58
CA ALA A 64 -26.11 -16.08 26.43
C ALA A 64 -26.06 -15.24 27.71
N ALA A 65 -27.22 -14.87 28.27
CA ALA A 65 -27.34 -14.10 29.50
C ALA A 65 -26.66 -14.75 30.72
N ALA A 66 -26.59 -16.09 30.76
CA ALA A 66 -25.93 -16.82 31.83
C ALA A 66 -24.39 -16.85 31.70
N ALA A 67 -23.86 -16.52 30.52
CA ALA A 67 -22.44 -16.66 30.19
C ALA A 67 -21.63 -15.36 30.29
N GLY A 68 -22.29 -14.21 30.49
CA GLY A 68 -21.62 -12.93 30.71
C GLY A 68 -22.58 -11.78 30.91
N GLN A 69 -22.06 -10.55 30.87
CA GLN A 69 -22.86 -9.36 31.09
C GLN A 69 -23.52 -8.90 29.78
N VAL A 70 -24.85 -8.90 29.71
CA VAL A 70 -25.57 -8.32 28.58
C VAL A 70 -25.46 -6.80 28.63
N LEU A 71 -24.99 -6.20 27.54
CA LEU A 71 -24.96 -4.75 27.36
C LEU A 71 -26.29 -4.26 26.79
N PHE A 72 -26.73 -4.84 25.66
CA PHE A 72 -28.04 -4.58 25.06
C PHE A 72 -28.43 -5.70 24.09
N GLU A 73 -29.69 -5.70 23.68
CA GLU A 73 -30.25 -6.70 22.76
C GLU A 73 -30.35 -6.17 21.33
N LEU A 74 -30.20 -7.06 20.37
CA LEU A 74 -30.47 -6.87 18.95
C LEU A 74 -31.71 -7.72 18.57
N PRO A 75 -32.93 -7.31 18.98
CA PRO A 75 -34.12 -8.16 18.91
C PRO A 75 -34.49 -8.56 17.47
N ASN A 76 -34.27 -7.67 16.50
CA ASN A 76 -34.52 -7.96 15.08
C ASN A 76 -33.52 -8.94 14.47
N HIS A 77 -32.40 -9.19 15.16
CA HIS A 77 -31.31 -10.06 14.71
C HIS A 77 -31.15 -11.30 15.60
N GLY A 78 -32.01 -11.46 16.63
CA GLY A 78 -31.94 -12.59 17.55
C GLY A 78 -30.57 -12.72 18.22
N ALA A 79 -30.01 -11.61 18.71
CA ALA A 79 -28.68 -11.59 19.31
C ALA A 79 -28.59 -10.65 20.52
N SER A 80 -27.63 -10.89 21.42
CA SER A 80 -27.21 -9.93 22.45
C SER A 80 -25.83 -9.37 22.13
N VAL A 81 -25.60 -8.12 22.50
CA VAL A 81 -24.26 -7.55 22.66
C VAL A 81 -23.85 -7.68 24.12
N MET A 82 -22.68 -8.26 24.39
CA MET A 82 -22.29 -8.69 25.73
C MET A 82 -20.81 -8.47 26.01
N HIS A 83 -20.46 -8.27 27.29
CA HIS A 83 -19.12 -8.57 27.76
C HIS A 83 -19.03 -10.05 28.16
N LEU A 84 -18.09 -10.77 27.56
CA LEU A 84 -17.85 -12.18 27.85
C LEU A 84 -16.43 -12.36 28.40
N PRO A 85 -16.24 -13.13 29.48
CA PRO A 85 -14.91 -13.55 29.88
C PRO A 85 -14.39 -14.62 28.91
N ASP A 86 -13.07 -14.65 28.67
CA ASP A 86 -12.45 -15.52 27.65
C ASP A 86 -12.84 -17.01 27.77
N HIS A 87 -12.99 -17.50 29.00
CA HIS A 87 -13.39 -18.88 29.27
C HIS A 87 -14.83 -19.20 28.83
N ALA A 88 -15.72 -18.21 28.74
CA ALA A 88 -17.10 -18.38 28.31
C ALA A 88 -17.25 -18.50 26.79
N LEU A 89 -16.28 -18.00 26.02
CA LEU A 89 -16.32 -18.01 24.55
C LEU A 89 -16.40 -19.43 23.98
N ASN A 90 -15.55 -20.33 24.48
CA ASN A 90 -15.54 -21.72 24.01
C ASN A 90 -16.79 -22.48 24.45
N ALA A 91 -17.32 -22.17 25.64
CA ALA A 91 -18.57 -22.76 26.11
C ALA A 91 -19.77 -22.32 25.26
N LEU A 92 -19.86 -21.03 24.93
CA LEU A 92 -20.93 -20.50 24.08
C LEU A 92 -20.81 -20.96 22.62
N ARG A 93 -19.61 -20.96 22.04
CA ARG A 93 -19.36 -21.43 20.66
C ARG A 93 -19.74 -22.89 20.45
N ASN A 94 -19.69 -23.70 21.50
CA ASN A 94 -20.04 -25.12 21.47
C ASN A 94 -21.48 -25.38 21.98
N ASN A 95 -22.24 -24.36 22.34
CA ASN A 95 -23.58 -24.53 22.90
C ASN A 95 -24.65 -24.61 21.79
N PRO A 96 -25.51 -25.65 21.77
CA PRO A 96 -26.51 -25.85 20.71
C PRO A 96 -27.60 -24.77 20.66
N ASN A 97 -27.71 -23.91 21.68
CA ASN A 97 -28.65 -22.79 21.69
C ASN A 97 -28.05 -21.50 21.11
N ILE A 98 -26.75 -21.48 20.81
CA ILE A 98 -26.02 -20.32 20.30
C ILE A 98 -25.66 -20.57 18.84
N ALA A 99 -26.05 -19.64 17.97
CA ALA A 99 -25.76 -19.72 16.54
C ALA A 99 -24.33 -19.27 16.24
N TYR A 100 -23.87 -18.21 16.89
CA TYR A 100 -22.52 -17.67 16.72
C TYR A 100 -22.11 -16.78 17.89
N VAL A 101 -20.79 -16.61 18.04
CA VAL A 101 -20.16 -15.62 18.92
C VAL A 101 -19.06 -14.92 18.13
N GLU A 102 -19.19 -13.61 17.94
CA GLU A 102 -18.24 -12.79 17.17
C GLU A 102 -17.83 -11.55 17.96
N VAL A 103 -16.68 -10.96 17.61
CA VAL A 103 -16.22 -9.69 18.22
C VAL A 103 -17.15 -8.56 17.80
N ASP A 104 -17.55 -7.70 18.75
CA ASP A 104 -18.28 -6.47 18.41
C ASP A 104 -17.31 -5.43 17.83
N ALA A 105 -17.27 -5.35 16.49
CA ALA A 105 -16.26 -4.58 15.78
C ALA A 105 -16.43 -3.06 15.95
N ARG A 106 -15.36 -2.38 16.38
CA ARG A 106 -15.32 -0.91 16.45
C ARG A 106 -15.47 -0.29 15.06
N ARG A 107 -16.16 0.84 14.98
CA ARG A 107 -16.26 1.69 13.79
C ARG A 107 -15.67 3.06 14.11
N TYR A 108 -14.94 3.63 13.15
CA TYR A 108 -14.33 4.95 13.26
C TYR A 108 -14.93 5.86 12.17
N PRO A 109 -15.07 7.17 12.41
CA PRO A 109 -15.39 8.12 11.35
C PRO A 109 -14.27 8.12 10.30
N MET A 110 -14.64 8.03 9.02
CA MET A 110 -13.70 8.26 7.91
C MET A 110 -13.60 9.78 7.73
N ALA A 111 -12.40 10.34 7.90
CA ALA A 111 -12.13 11.75 7.67
C ALA A 111 -10.90 11.89 6.77
N GLU A 112 -10.97 12.84 5.85
CA GLU A 112 -9.82 13.34 5.10
C GLU A 112 -8.70 13.72 6.10
N THR A 113 -7.49 13.23 5.83
CA THR A 113 -6.33 13.47 6.68
C THR A 113 -5.35 14.38 5.97
N SER A 114 -4.91 15.46 6.61
CA SER A 114 -3.80 16.27 6.08
C SER A 114 -2.46 15.63 6.45
N PRO A 115 -1.64 15.16 5.49
CA PRO A 115 -0.29 14.70 5.78
C PRO A 115 0.55 15.81 6.44
N TYR A 116 1.46 15.45 7.34
CA TYR A 116 2.27 16.43 8.11
C TYR A 116 3.04 17.39 7.20
N GLY A 117 3.48 16.90 6.03
CA GLY A 117 4.24 17.68 5.07
C GLY A 117 3.49 18.89 4.51
N ILE A 118 2.15 18.84 4.44
CA ILE A 118 1.32 19.93 3.90
C ILE A 118 1.52 21.21 4.73
N GLY A 119 1.43 21.11 6.05
CA GLY A 119 1.68 22.25 6.95
C GLY A 119 3.15 22.67 6.99
N MET A 120 4.08 21.71 6.86
CA MET A 120 5.52 22.00 6.88
C MET A 120 5.96 22.84 5.69
N VAL A 121 5.38 22.61 4.50
CA VAL A 121 5.61 23.43 3.30
C VAL A 121 4.62 24.60 3.20
N GLN A 122 3.81 24.84 4.23
CA GLN A 122 2.83 25.92 4.33
C GLN A 122 1.79 25.93 3.20
N ALA A 123 1.51 24.77 2.59
CA ALA A 123 0.54 24.66 1.51
C ALA A 123 -0.89 25.00 1.97
N ASP A 124 -1.20 24.71 3.24
CA ASP A 124 -2.45 25.07 3.91
C ASP A 124 -2.64 26.59 4.11
N GLN A 125 -1.59 27.38 3.96
CA GLN A 125 -1.62 28.84 4.05
C GLN A 125 -1.79 29.52 2.69
N VAL A 126 -1.64 28.77 1.59
CA VAL A 126 -1.82 29.28 0.24
C VAL A 126 -3.32 29.26 -0.10
N PRO A 127 -3.92 30.40 -0.47
CA PRO A 127 -5.33 30.42 -0.87
C PRO A 127 -5.58 29.46 -2.03
N ALA A 128 -6.72 28.77 -2.00
CA ALA A 128 -7.14 27.91 -3.10
C ALA A 128 -7.12 28.68 -4.42
N ALA A 129 -6.56 28.06 -5.46
CA ALA A 129 -6.57 28.65 -6.79
C ALA A 129 -8.03 28.93 -7.21
N PRO A 130 -8.31 30.08 -7.85
CA PRO A 130 -9.64 30.36 -8.37
C PRO A 130 -10.13 29.20 -9.25
N ALA A 131 -11.41 28.83 -9.14
CA ALA A 131 -12.02 27.80 -9.96
C ALA A 131 -12.03 28.21 -11.45
N GLY A 132 -10.91 28.00 -12.14
CA GLY A 132 -10.65 28.46 -13.51
C GLY A 132 -10.70 27.36 -14.56
N GLY A 133 -11.44 26.28 -14.31
CA GLY A 133 -11.47 25.10 -15.18
C GLY A 133 -10.07 24.51 -15.46
N ASP A 134 -9.98 23.60 -16.42
CA ASP A 134 -8.71 22.91 -16.73
C ASP A 134 -7.67 23.81 -17.40
N ALA A 135 -8.09 24.94 -18.00
CA ALA A 135 -7.21 25.88 -18.68
C ALA A 135 -6.44 26.80 -17.70
N GLY A 136 -6.98 27.03 -16.50
CA GLY A 136 -6.32 27.81 -15.44
C GLY A 136 -5.32 27.01 -14.61
N ARG A 137 -5.25 25.68 -14.79
CA ARG A 137 -4.40 24.79 -14.00
C ARG A 137 -3.01 24.62 -14.61
N THR A 138 -1.97 24.77 -13.79
CA THR A 138 -0.59 24.47 -14.19
C THR A 138 -0.45 22.97 -14.47
N LYS A 139 0.09 22.61 -15.63
CA LYS A 139 0.33 21.21 -15.95
C LYS A 139 1.64 20.75 -15.32
N VAL A 140 1.54 19.76 -14.43
CA VAL A 140 2.67 19.06 -13.83
C VAL A 140 2.80 17.71 -14.50
N CYS A 141 3.98 17.41 -15.04
CA CYS A 141 4.30 16.09 -15.56
C CYS A 141 5.00 15.26 -14.48
N ILE A 142 4.57 14.02 -14.26
CA ILE A 142 5.19 13.11 -13.31
C ILE A 142 5.81 11.97 -14.12
N ILE A 143 7.14 11.86 -14.10
CA ILE A 143 7.88 10.78 -14.76
C ILE A 143 8.22 9.73 -13.71
N ASP A 144 7.45 8.64 -13.67
CA ASP A 144 7.51 7.68 -12.55
C ASP A 144 6.97 6.29 -12.95
N SER A 145 6.40 5.53 -12.01
CA SER A 145 5.85 4.18 -12.20
C SER A 145 4.42 4.14 -12.72
N GLY A 146 3.82 5.29 -13.00
CA GLY A 146 2.42 5.38 -13.45
C GLY A 146 1.51 5.96 -12.38
N LEU A 147 0.22 5.75 -12.54
CA LEU A 147 -0.83 6.17 -11.62
C LEU A 147 -1.94 5.13 -11.56
N ALA A 148 -2.40 4.77 -10.36
CA ALA A 148 -3.68 4.09 -10.18
C ALA A 148 -4.83 5.06 -10.49
N ALA A 149 -5.15 5.23 -11.78
CA ALA A 149 -6.06 6.28 -12.24
C ALA A 149 -7.50 6.15 -11.72
N ALA A 150 -7.88 4.96 -11.24
CA ALA A 150 -9.18 4.70 -10.64
C ALA A 150 -9.25 4.99 -9.13
N HIS A 151 -8.16 5.45 -8.52
CA HIS A 151 -8.13 5.79 -7.09
C HIS A 151 -9.12 6.92 -6.78
N GLU A 152 -9.95 6.71 -5.76
CA GLU A 152 -11.07 7.57 -5.40
C GLU A 152 -10.64 9.00 -5.05
N ASP A 153 -9.44 9.13 -4.51
CA ASP A 153 -8.86 10.42 -4.08
C ASP A 153 -8.30 11.27 -5.24
N PHE A 154 -8.38 10.78 -6.48
CA PHE A 154 -8.14 11.55 -7.69
C PHE A 154 -9.42 11.88 -8.46
N ALA A 155 -10.60 11.53 -7.92
CA ALA A 155 -11.87 11.75 -8.61
C ALA A 155 -12.08 13.25 -8.92
N GLY A 156 -12.23 13.58 -10.19
CA GLY A 156 -12.42 14.96 -10.67
C GLY A 156 -11.12 15.76 -10.88
N LEU A 157 -9.95 15.19 -10.57
CA LEU A 157 -8.67 15.75 -10.96
C LEU A 157 -8.41 15.49 -12.46
N PRO A 158 -8.06 16.50 -13.27
CA PRO A 158 -7.72 16.28 -14.67
C PRO A 158 -6.37 15.58 -14.77
N VAL A 159 -6.40 14.32 -15.20
CA VAL A 159 -5.20 13.49 -15.40
C VAL A 159 -5.17 12.96 -16.83
N SER A 160 -3.98 13.01 -17.42
CA SER A 160 -3.66 12.38 -18.70
C SER A 160 -2.36 11.60 -18.54
N GLY A 161 -1.97 10.79 -19.52
CA GLY A 161 -0.66 10.14 -19.46
C GLY A 161 -0.22 9.45 -20.74
N SER A 162 1.04 9.02 -20.70
CA SER A 162 1.79 8.38 -21.79
C SER A 162 2.66 7.25 -21.23
N ASN A 163 3.01 6.30 -22.09
CA ASN A 163 3.82 5.15 -21.71
C ASN A 163 5.16 5.22 -22.44
N ASN A 164 6.25 4.91 -21.76
CA ASN A 164 7.48 4.57 -22.46
C ASN A 164 7.42 3.14 -23.02
N ALA A 165 8.28 2.87 -24.00
CA ALA A 165 8.41 1.54 -24.55
C ALA A 165 8.80 0.53 -23.44
N GLY A 166 8.00 -0.53 -23.28
CA GLY A 166 8.26 -1.59 -22.30
C GLY A 166 7.82 -1.28 -20.86
N SER A 167 7.29 -0.08 -20.58
CA SER A 167 6.88 0.29 -19.22
C SER A 167 5.51 -0.25 -18.82
N GLY A 168 4.65 -0.60 -19.79
CA GLY A 168 3.24 -0.90 -19.55
C GLY A 168 2.37 0.37 -19.51
N ALA A 169 1.10 0.23 -19.14
CA ALA A 169 0.13 1.33 -19.19
C ALA A 169 0.32 2.33 -18.04
N TRP A 170 0.25 3.63 -18.34
CA TRP A 170 0.47 4.71 -17.38
C TRP A 170 -0.58 4.75 -16.29
N ASN A 171 -1.79 4.30 -16.60
CA ASN A 171 -2.93 4.25 -15.70
C ASN A 171 -3.01 2.95 -14.89
N ASP A 172 -1.96 2.14 -14.94
CA ASP A 172 -1.80 0.90 -14.20
C ASP A 172 -0.46 0.92 -13.45
N ASP A 173 -0.51 1.37 -12.20
CA ASP A 173 0.66 1.47 -11.34
C ASP A 173 0.77 0.26 -10.41
N LEU A 174 1.49 -0.75 -10.88
CA LEU A 174 1.70 -2.00 -10.13
C LEU A 174 2.70 -1.84 -8.96
N CYS A 175 3.45 -0.75 -8.94
CA CYS A 175 4.49 -0.48 -7.95
C CYS A 175 4.01 0.52 -6.87
N GLY A 176 3.15 1.44 -7.26
CA GLY A 176 2.49 2.40 -6.39
C GLY A 176 3.29 3.64 -6.02
N HIS A 177 4.56 3.70 -6.40
CA HIS A 177 5.41 4.86 -6.14
C HIS A 177 4.90 6.12 -6.86
N GLY A 178 4.60 6.03 -8.16
CA GLY A 178 4.07 7.15 -8.94
C GLY A 178 2.70 7.62 -8.46
N THR A 179 1.85 6.70 -8.01
CA THR A 179 0.57 7.02 -7.36
C THR A 179 0.77 7.80 -6.06
N HIS A 180 1.74 7.40 -5.24
CA HIS A 180 2.10 8.10 -4.00
C HIS A 180 2.65 9.51 -4.26
N VAL A 181 3.52 9.65 -5.25
CA VAL A 181 4.02 10.95 -5.71
C VAL A 181 2.88 11.85 -6.20
N ALA A 182 1.97 11.31 -7.02
CA ALA A 182 0.83 12.07 -7.53
C ALA A 182 -0.12 12.56 -6.43
N GLY A 183 -0.38 11.73 -5.41
CA GLY A 183 -1.20 12.12 -4.26
C GLY A 183 -0.58 13.27 -3.46
N THR A 184 0.73 13.22 -3.24
CA THR A 184 1.47 14.27 -2.52
C THR A 184 1.32 15.62 -3.24
N ILE A 185 1.31 15.59 -4.57
CA ILE A 185 1.16 16.80 -5.39
C ILE A 185 -0.31 17.26 -5.44
N ALA A 186 -1.27 16.35 -5.65
CA ALA A 186 -2.60 16.73 -6.11
C ALA A 186 -3.77 15.86 -5.63
N ALA A 187 -3.63 15.04 -4.58
CA ALA A 187 -4.78 14.36 -3.98
C ALA A 187 -5.89 15.37 -3.63
N VAL A 188 -7.14 15.04 -3.99
CA VAL A 188 -8.24 16.00 -4.04
C VAL A 188 -8.61 16.48 -2.63
N SER A 189 -8.65 17.79 -2.44
CA SER A 189 -9.09 18.38 -1.16
C SER A 189 -10.60 18.48 -1.05
N GLY A 190 -11.14 18.24 0.15
CA GLY A 190 -12.52 18.53 0.53
C GLY A 190 -13.53 17.47 0.07
N ASN A 191 -13.07 16.28 -0.31
CA ASN A 191 -13.91 15.13 -0.66
C ASN A 191 -14.29 14.27 0.57
N GLY A 192 -13.69 14.54 1.75
CA GLY A 192 -13.97 13.84 3.01
C GLY A 192 -13.35 12.45 3.14
N ILE A 193 -12.44 12.06 2.24
CA ILE A 193 -11.75 10.78 2.22
C ILE A 193 -10.24 10.98 2.06
N GLY A 194 -9.45 9.92 2.23
CA GLY A 194 -8.04 9.92 1.83
C GLY A 194 -7.18 11.04 2.45
N VAL A 195 -6.37 11.65 1.60
CA VAL A 195 -5.40 12.70 1.94
C VAL A 195 -5.59 13.94 1.08
N VAL A 196 -4.92 15.02 1.44
CA VAL A 196 -4.83 16.24 0.62
C VAL A 196 -3.43 16.41 0.04
N GLY A 197 -3.36 16.78 -1.24
CA GLY A 197 -2.11 17.14 -1.91
C GLY A 197 -1.69 18.60 -1.65
N VAL A 198 -0.49 18.97 -2.09
CA VAL A 198 0.03 20.34 -1.99
C VAL A 198 -0.76 21.34 -2.85
N ALA A 199 -1.19 20.93 -4.04
CA ALA A 199 -1.78 21.81 -5.04
C ALA A 199 -3.08 21.26 -5.68
N PRO A 200 -4.03 20.74 -4.88
CA PRO A 200 -5.12 19.85 -5.32
C PRO A 200 -6.06 20.46 -6.38
N GLN A 201 -6.17 21.79 -6.42
CA GLN A 201 -7.04 22.50 -7.36
C GLN A 201 -6.27 23.36 -8.36
N ALA A 202 -4.97 23.57 -8.13
CA ALA A 202 -4.11 24.46 -8.91
C ALA A 202 -3.41 23.74 -10.07
N VAL A 203 -3.33 22.40 -10.02
CA VAL A 203 -2.62 21.61 -11.03
C VAL A 203 -3.52 20.62 -11.76
N ARG A 204 -3.04 20.22 -12.93
CA ARG A 204 -3.49 19.04 -13.68
C ARG A 204 -2.28 18.17 -13.97
N LEU A 205 -2.47 16.86 -14.01
CA LEU A 205 -1.35 15.92 -14.11
C LEU A 205 -1.20 15.34 -15.51
N HIS A 206 0.04 15.15 -15.93
CA HIS A 206 0.39 14.26 -17.04
C HIS A 206 1.37 13.20 -16.53
N ILE A 207 0.99 11.93 -16.58
CA ILE A 207 1.80 10.83 -16.06
C ILE A 207 2.59 10.21 -17.20
N VAL A 208 3.91 10.11 -17.07
CA VAL A 208 4.75 9.35 -18.00
C VAL A 208 5.35 8.18 -17.25
N LYS A 209 4.86 6.97 -17.56
CA LYS A 209 5.37 5.76 -16.93
C LYS A 209 6.70 5.34 -17.56
N VAL A 210 7.75 5.27 -16.76
CA VAL A 210 9.12 4.88 -17.16
C VAL A 210 9.64 3.66 -16.44
N PHE A 211 9.11 3.36 -15.25
CA PHE A 211 9.37 2.12 -14.54
C PHE A 211 8.29 1.09 -14.91
N GLY A 212 8.73 -0.05 -15.42
CA GLY A 212 7.88 -1.22 -15.64
C GLY A 212 7.83 -2.12 -14.42
N GLY A 213 6.90 -3.08 -14.44
CA GLY A 213 6.76 -4.06 -13.35
C GLY A 213 6.22 -3.46 -12.05
N ALA A 214 6.18 -4.28 -11.01
CA ALA A 214 5.75 -3.88 -9.67
C ALA A 214 6.93 -3.55 -8.74
N ASP A 215 8.15 -3.94 -9.12
CA ASP A 215 9.36 -3.68 -8.34
C ASP A 215 9.96 -2.29 -8.59
N CYS A 216 9.53 -1.60 -9.66
CA CYS A 216 10.07 -0.29 -10.07
C CYS A 216 11.60 -0.27 -10.23
N ALA A 217 12.23 -1.41 -10.56
CA ALA A 217 13.65 -1.58 -10.27
C ALA A 217 14.58 -0.56 -10.94
N TRP A 218 14.38 -0.28 -12.23
CA TRP A 218 15.23 0.64 -12.98
C TRP A 218 14.60 1.10 -14.31
N THR A 219 15.14 2.19 -14.87
CA THR A 219 14.86 2.66 -16.23
C THR A 219 16.14 3.23 -16.85
N TYR A 220 16.20 3.34 -18.19
CA TYR A 220 17.37 3.91 -18.86
C TYR A 220 17.31 5.44 -18.91
N SER A 221 18.46 6.11 -18.88
CA SER A 221 18.54 7.56 -19.08
C SER A 221 17.97 8.00 -20.44
N SER A 222 18.07 7.17 -21.49
CA SER A 222 17.41 7.42 -22.77
C SER A 222 15.88 7.39 -22.68
N SER A 223 15.33 6.53 -21.80
CA SER A 223 13.90 6.48 -21.51
C SER A 223 13.48 7.73 -20.74
N LEU A 224 14.31 8.20 -19.80
CA LEU A 224 14.07 9.46 -19.09
C LEU A 224 14.06 10.67 -20.04
N VAL A 225 15.01 10.73 -20.99
CA VAL A 225 15.03 11.78 -22.03
C VAL A 225 13.76 11.72 -22.90
N ALA A 226 13.36 10.54 -23.37
CA ALA A 226 12.12 10.40 -24.16
C ALA A 226 10.87 10.82 -23.35
N ALA A 227 10.85 10.55 -22.04
CA ALA A 227 9.76 10.97 -21.18
C ALA A 227 9.73 12.50 -20.97
N LEU A 228 10.91 13.13 -20.87
CA LEU A 228 11.04 14.58 -20.82
C LEU A 228 10.47 15.24 -22.09
N ASP A 229 10.81 14.71 -23.27
CA ASP A 229 10.28 15.19 -24.56
C ASP A 229 8.74 15.11 -24.60
N VAL A 230 8.16 14.03 -24.06
CA VAL A 230 6.71 13.86 -23.93
C VAL A 230 6.11 14.92 -23.00
N CYS A 231 6.75 15.21 -21.86
CA CYS A 231 6.30 16.24 -20.94
C CYS A 231 6.30 17.64 -21.60
N GLU A 232 7.35 17.98 -22.34
CA GLU A 232 7.46 19.23 -23.09
C GLU A 232 6.40 19.33 -24.18
N ALA A 233 6.23 18.29 -25.00
CA ALA A 233 5.24 18.24 -26.06
C ALA A 233 3.80 18.37 -25.53
N ASN A 234 3.56 17.88 -24.32
CA ASN A 234 2.26 18.02 -23.64
C ASN A 234 2.08 19.40 -22.97
N GLY A 235 3.07 20.29 -23.04
CA GLY A 235 2.99 21.64 -22.49
C GLY A 235 3.05 21.68 -20.96
N ALA A 236 3.74 20.72 -20.35
CA ALA A 236 4.05 20.79 -18.93
C ALA A 236 4.85 22.05 -18.58
N LYS A 237 4.69 22.55 -17.36
CA LYS A 237 5.50 23.64 -16.80
C LYS A 237 6.45 23.17 -15.72
N VAL A 238 6.11 22.06 -15.08
CA VAL A 238 6.92 21.39 -14.07
C VAL A 238 7.04 19.93 -14.44
N VAL A 239 8.21 19.35 -14.28
CA VAL A 239 8.45 17.90 -14.34
C VAL A 239 8.94 17.45 -12.98
N SER A 240 8.26 16.48 -12.40
CA SER A 240 8.63 15.84 -11.13
C SER A 240 9.19 14.45 -11.40
N MET A 241 10.36 14.18 -10.83
CA MET A 241 11.12 12.94 -11.01
C MET A 241 11.62 12.43 -9.66
N SER A 242 10.86 11.53 -9.03
CA SER A 242 11.27 10.89 -7.78
C SER A 242 12.17 9.68 -8.05
N LEU A 243 13.27 9.93 -8.79
CA LEU A 243 14.19 8.91 -9.27
C LEU A 243 15.62 9.43 -9.35
N GLY A 244 16.57 8.52 -9.51
CA GLY A 244 17.97 8.90 -9.68
C GLY A 244 18.88 7.75 -10.08
N GLY A 245 20.12 8.09 -10.42
CA GLY A 245 21.17 7.15 -10.79
C GLY A 245 22.55 7.72 -10.60
N SER A 246 23.54 6.85 -10.42
CA SER A 246 24.92 7.26 -10.08
C SER A 246 25.74 7.79 -11.27
N THR A 247 25.26 7.58 -12.50
CA THR A 247 26.03 7.82 -13.72
C THR A 247 25.48 9.00 -14.51
N LYS A 248 26.35 10.00 -14.74
CA LYS A 248 26.06 11.15 -15.59
C LYS A 248 25.97 10.74 -17.06
N SER A 249 24.94 11.20 -17.77
CA SER A 249 24.81 11.09 -19.22
C SER A 249 24.90 12.46 -19.91
N ARG A 250 25.70 12.56 -20.98
CA ARG A 250 25.82 13.81 -21.77
C ARG A 250 24.52 14.12 -22.52
N THR A 251 23.89 13.10 -23.08
CA THR A 251 22.62 13.26 -23.81
C THR A 251 21.52 13.73 -22.87
N GLU A 252 21.45 13.13 -21.68
CA GLU A 252 20.49 13.49 -20.64
C GLU A 252 20.71 14.92 -20.12
N GLU A 253 21.97 15.30 -19.83
CA GLU A 253 22.31 16.67 -19.43
C GLU A 253 21.89 17.71 -20.48
N ASN A 254 22.16 17.43 -21.75
CA ASN A 254 21.79 18.31 -22.84
C ASN A 254 20.27 18.45 -22.97
N ALA A 255 19.52 17.38 -22.78
CA ALA A 255 18.06 17.39 -22.81
C ALA A 255 17.48 18.24 -21.67
N PHE A 256 17.93 18.03 -20.42
CA PHE A 256 17.48 18.85 -19.29
C PHE A 256 17.87 20.32 -19.43
N ASN A 257 19.06 20.63 -19.96
CA ASN A 257 19.45 22.00 -20.27
C ASN A 257 18.53 22.64 -21.33
N GLN A 258 18.13 21.90 -22.36
CA GLN A 258 17.21 22.39 -23.39
C GLN A 258 15.83 22.64 -22.82
N ALA A 259 15.28 21.69 -22.07
CA ALA A 259 13.98 21.81 -21.41
C ALA A 259 13.92 23.00 -20.44
N TRP A 260 14.96 23.18 -19.61
CA TRP A 260 15.10 24.34 -18.73
C TRP A 260 15.10 25.65 -19.51
N ASN A 261 15.91 25.75 -20.57
CA ASN A 261 15.97 26.94 -21.42
C ASN A 261 14.65 27.22 -22.17
N ALA A 262 13.83 26.20 -22.40
CA ALA A 262 12.48 26.32 -22.95
C ALA A 262 11.43 26.75 -21.90
N GLY A 263 11.82 26.94 -20.64
CA GLY A 263 10.97 27.41 -19.55
C GLY A 263 10.24 26.29 -18.79
N LEU A 264 10.73 25.05 -18.89
CA LEU A 264 10.31 23.96 -18.03
C LEU A 264 11.09 24.01 -16.70
N LEU A 265 10.43 23.65 -15.59
CA LEU A 265 11.08 23.44 -14.29
C LEU A 265 11.20 21.94 -14.00
N PRO A 266 12.37 21.31 -14.22
CA PRO A 266 12.63 19.94 -13.80
C PRO A 266 13.01 19.89 -12.32
N ILE A 267 12.41 18.95 -11.58
CA ILE A 267 12.64 18.73 -10.15
C ILE A 267 12.94 17.24 -9.97
N ALA A 268 14.02 16.91 -9.25
CA ALA A 268 14.38 15.52 -8.98
C ALA A 268 14.90 15.29 -7.55
N ALA A 269 14.73 14.07 -7.07
CA ALA A 269 15.20 13.65 -5.75
C ALA A 269 16.74 13.62 -5.70
N ALA A 270 17.32 14.19 -4.63
CA ALA A 270 18.76 14.25 -4.42
C ALA A 270 19.42 12.86 -4.33
N GLY A 271 18.66 11.83 -3.97
CA GLY A 271 19.07 10.42 -3.85
C GLY A 271 19.02 9.90 -2.41
N ASN A 272 19.03 8.57 -2.28
CA ASN A 272 18.67 7.86 -1.03
C ASN A 272 19.81 7.01 -0.42
N ASP A 273 21.07 7.28 -0.78
CA ASP A 273 22.22 6.47 -0.34
C ASP A 273 22.94 7.02 0.91
N GLY A 274 22.41 8.06 1.55
CA GLY A 274 22.94 8.63 2.81
C GLY A 274 24.37 9.16 2.73
N ASN A 275 24.82 9.54 1.54
CA ASN A 275 26.20 9.93 1.27
C ASN A 275 26.28 11.24 0.46
N THR A 276 27.49 11.67 0.13
CA THR A 276 27.74 12.95 -0.57
C THR A 276 27.94 12.81 -2.08
N ARG A 277 27.58 11.67 -2.68
CA ARG A 277 27.68 11.45 -4.12
C ARG A 277 26.55 12.20 -4.83
N LYS A 278 26.81 12.50 -6.11
CA LYS A 278 25.84 13.09 -7.02
C LYS A 278 24.92 12.00 -7.58
N SER A 279 23.62 12.28 -7.59
CA SER A 279 22.60 11.49 -8.29
C SER A 279 22.09 12.27 -9.50
N TYR A 280 21.87 11.60 -10.61
CA TYR A 280 21.35 12.19 -11.84
C TYR A 280 19.94 11.66 -12.12
N PRO A 281 19.00 12.54 -12.53
CA PRO A 281 19.24 13.85 -13.10
C PRO A 281 19.38 15.00 -12.07
N ALA A 282 19.12 14.77 -10.78
CA ALA A 282 19.07 15.82 -9.76
C ALA A 282 20.35 16.68 -9.65
N SER A 283 21.51 16.16 -10.03
CA SER A 283 22.78 16.90 -9.94
C SER A 283 23.14 17.66 -11.23
N TYR A 284 22.24 17.72 -12.22
CA TYR A 284 22.38 18.65 -13.34
C TYR A 284 21.97 20.06 -12.91
N ALA A 285 22.74 21.08 -13.31
CA ALA A 285 22.47 22.47 -12.93
C ALA A 285 21.12 23.02 -13.44
N SER A 286 20.48 22.32 -14.39
CA SER A 286 19.16 22.62 -14.94
C SER A 286 18.02 21.89 -14.23
N VAL A 287 18.30 21.14 -13.16
CA VAL A 287 17.32 20.33 -12.43
C VAL A 287 17.39 20.70 -10.96
N MET A 288 16.25 21.10 -10.40
CA MET A 288 16.13 21.40 -8.97
C MET A 288 16.26 20.12 -8.15
N SER A 289 17.33 20.03 -7.37
CA SER A 289 17.61 18.89 -6.49
C SER A 289 16.95 19.05 -5.13
N VAL A 290 16.20 18.03 -4.70
CA VAL A 290 15.41 18.04 -3.45
C VAL A 290 15.90 16.97 -2.47
N ALA A 291 16.36 17.40 -1.30
CA ALA A 291 16.69 16.52 -0.16
C ALA A 291 15.46 16.18 0.70
N ALA A 292 15.57 15.14 1.52
CA ALA A 292 14.49 14.66 2.38
C ALA A 292 14.69 15.09 3.85
N LEU A 293 13.61 15.59 4.46
CA LEU A 293 13.49 15.92 5.88
C LEU A 293 12.48 15.00 6.58
N ASP A 294 12.67 14.77 7.86
CA ASP A 294 11.66 14.17 8.73
C ASP A 294 10.64 15.20 9.25
N ALA A 295 9.71 14.75 10.09
CA ALA A 295 8.66 15.60 10.66
C ALA A 295 9.19 16.66 11.66
N ASN A 296 10.42 16.52 12.15
CA ASN A 296 11.07 17.49 13.03
C ASN A 296 11.87 18.55 12.24
N GLY A 297 12.02 18.37 10.93
CA GLY A 297 12.87 19.21 10.08
C GLY A 297 14.33 18.78 10.07
N ASP A 298 14.64 17.60 10.61
CA ASP A 298 15.98 17.03 10.55
C ASP A 298 16.18 16.32 9.21
N ILE A 299 17.41 16.38 8.68
CA ILE A 299 17.76 15.69 7.43
C ILE A 299 17.63 14.18 7.63
N ALA A 300 16.88 13.52 6.73
CA ALA A 300 16.71 12.08 6.77
C ALA A 300 18.06 11.37 6.58
N SER A 301 18.30 10.29 7.33
CA SER A 301 19.58 9.57 7.32
C SER A 301 19.98 9.04 5.93
N PHE A 302 19.01 8.72 5.08
CA PHE A 302 19.22 8.26 3.71
C PHE A 302 19.38 9.40 2.70
N SER A 303 19.04 10.65 3.04
CA SER A 303 19.10 11.77 2.09
C SER A 303 20.54 12.04 1.68
N GLN A 304 20.82 12.02 0.37
CA GLN A 304 22.14 12.46 -0.12
C GLN A 304 22.36 13.95 0.12
N GLN A 305 23.59 14.30 0.49
CA GLN A 305 24.01 15.64 0.87
C GLN A 305 25.21 16.05 0.01
N ASN A 306 24.95 16.70 -1.11
CA ASN A 306 25.98 17.15 -2.04
C ASN A 306 25.77 18.62 -2.43
N ASP A 307 26.75 19.19 -3.13
CA ASP A 307 26.80 20.59 -3.56
C ASP A 307 25.75 20.96 -4.64
N ALA A 308 24.99 20.00 -5.16
CA ALA A 308 23.91 20.24 -6.11
C ALA A 308 22.53 20.29 -5.44
N VAL A 309 22.39 19.94 -4.15
CA VAL A 309 21.12 20.04 -3.41
C VAL A 309 20.71 21.51 -3.28
N GLU A 310 19.49 21.84 -3.71
CA GLU A 310 18.99 23.22 -3.70
C GLU A 310 18.00 23.48 -2.55
N ILE A 311 17.10 22.54 -2.31
CA ILE A 311 16.08 22.62 -1.27
C ILE A 311 15.90 21.28 -0.56
N ALA A 312 15.18 21.29 0.57
CA ALA A 312 14.78 20.09 1.28
C ALA A 312 13.28 20.13 1.58
N ALA A 313 12.63 18.97 1.55
CA ALA A 313 11.19 18.81 1.71
C ALA A 313 10.86 17.57 2.57
N PRO A 314 9.63 17.47 3.12
CA PRO A 314 9.18 16.28 3.85
C PRO A 314 9.37 14.99 3.03
N GLY A 315 10.09 14.00 3.58
CA GLY A 315 10.39 12.75 2.89
C GLY A 315 10.43 11.50 3.79
N VAL A 316 10.08 11.61 5.07
CA VAL A 316 10.04 10.46 6.00
C VAL A 316 8.63 10.25 6.53
N GLY A 317 8.05 9.08 6.28
CA GLY A 317 6.70 8.77 6.76
C GLY A 317 5.61 9.66 6.14
N VAL A 318 5.79 10.07 4.88
CA VAL A 318 4.82 10.89 4.14
C VAL A 318 3.63 10.01 3.76
N LEU A 319 2.46 10.32 4.33
CA LEU A 319 1.20 9.67 3.96
C LEU A 319 0.70 10.23 2.61
N SER A 320 0.29 9.36 1.70
CA SER A 320 -0.28 9.75 0.40
C SER A 320 -1.21 8.64 -0.13
N THR A 321 -1.80 8.87 -1.31
CA THR A 321 -2.54 7.87 -2.08
C THR A 321 -1.63 6.71 -2.49
N TYR A 322 -2.16 5.51 -2.61
CA TYR A 322 -1.40 4.34 -3.06
C TYR A 322 -2.36 3.44 -3.87
N PRO A 323 -1.92 2.70 -4.91
CA PRO A 323 -2.84 1.84 -5.66
C PRO A 323 -3.59 0.94 -4.69
N TYR A 324 -4.89 0.78 -4.92
CA TYR A 324 -5.75 -0.06 -4.08
C TYR A 324 -5.03 -1.34 -3.68
N ALA A 325 -4.93 -1.54 -2.37
CA ALA A 325 -4.14 -2.57 -1.75
C ALA A 325 -4.40 -3.96 -2.35
N ASN A 326 -3.32 -4.75 -2.40
CA ASN A 326 -3.39 -6.15 -2.74
C ASN A 326 -4.43 -6.84 -1.84
N VAL A 327 -5.49 -7.35 -2.44
CA VAL A 327 -6.55 -8.00 -1.70
C VAL A 327 -6.09 -9.40 -1.30
N LEU A 328 -5.83 -9.60 -0.01
CA LEU A 328 -5.66 -10.93 0.55
C LEU A 328 -7.03 -11.55 0.74
N THR A 329 -7.41 -12.53 -0.10
CA THR A 329 -8.66 -13.26 0.10
C THR A 329 -8.40 -14.53 0.91
N VAL A 330 -8.98 -14.55 2.10
CA VAL A 330 -8.78 -15.59 3.10
C VAL A 330 -10.19 -16.16 3.26
N GLY A 331 -10.38 -17.42 2.85
CA GLY A 331 -11.60 -18.19 3.12
C GLY A 331 -12.86 -17.55 2.57
N GLY A 332 -12.75 -16.88 1.42
CA GLY A 332 -13.84 -16.18 0.76
C GLY A 332 -13.96 -14.70 1.10
N MET A 333 -13.12 -14.18 1.99
CA MET A 333 -13.25 -12.79 2.43
C MET A 333 -11.97 -12.00 2.31
N ALA A 334 -12.15 -10.76 1.88
CA ALA A 334 -11.09 -9.84 1.51
C ALA A 334 -10.52 -9.14 2.74
N HIS A 335 -9.20 -9.08 2.80
CA HIS A 335 -8.42 -8.28 3.73
C HIS A 335 -7.57 -7.29 2.94
N HIS A 336 -7.35 -6.12 3.53
CA HIS A 336 -6.43 -5.13 2.99
C HIS A 336 -4.99 -5.58 3.22
N GLY A 337 -4.23 -5.70 2.13
CA GLY A 337 -2.82 -6.08 2.13
C GLY A 337 -1.94 -4.99 1.52
N GLU A 338 -1.09 -4.35 2.32
CA GLU A 338 -0.05 -3.49 1.75
C GLU A 338 1.12 -4.36 1.27
N PRO A 339 1.74 -4.11 0.11
CA PRO A 339 3.03 -4.71 -0.19
C PRO A 339 4.13 -4.09 0.68
N MET A 340 5.15 -4.88 1.01
CA MET A 340 6.37 -4.39 1.65
C MET A 340 7.38 -4.01 0.57
N GLU A 341 8.14 -2.91 0.73
CA GLU A 341 9.24 -2.56 -0.18
C GLU A 341 10.18 -3.76 -0.37
N GLY A 342 10.50 -4.15 -1.62
CA GLY A 342 11.30 -5.36 -1.94
C GLY A 342 10.52 -6.69 -2.04
N ALA A 343 9.20 -6.67 -1.85
CA ALA A 343 8.32 -7.81 -2.11
C ALA A 343 8.26 -8.15 -3.61
N GLY A 344 8.24 -9.44 -3.94
CA GLY A 344 7.89 -9.89 -5.29
C GLY A 344 6.45 -9.50 -5.64
N SER A 345 6.09 -9.60 -6.91
CA SER A 345 4.74 -9.32 -7.41
C SER A 345 4.17 -10.47 -8.20
N GLY A 346 2.91 -10.81 -7.94
CA GLY A 346 2.19 -11.83 -8.68
C GLY A 346 0.89 -12.20 -8.00
N ASN A 347 0.27 -13.29 -8.47
CA ASN A 347 -0.87 -13.90 -7.81
C ASN A 347 -0.44 -15.26 -7.30
N VAL A 348 -0.55 -15.49 -5.99
CA VAL A 348 -0.29 -16.81 -5.38
C VAL A 348 -1.56 -17.28 -4.68
N ASN A 349 -1.85 -18.57 -4.84
CA ASN A 349 -2.95 -19.23 -4.17
C ASN A 349 -2.41 -20.46 -3.46
N GLY A 350 -2.69 -20.60 -2.18
CA GLY A 350 -2.19 -21.69 -1.37
C GLY A 350 -2.89 -21.77 -0.03
N ALA A 351 -2.72 -22.91 0.64
CA ALA A 351 -3.19 -23.06 2.01
C ALA A 351 -2.38 -22.14 2.95
N LEU A 352 -3.07 -21.52 3.91
CA LEU A 352 -2.41 -20.77 4.97
C LEU A 352 -1.71 -21.72 5.94
N ALA A 353 -0.50 -21.36 6.35
CA ALA A 353 0.21 -21.94 7.48
C ALA A 353 0.44 -20.88 8.55
N ASP A 354 0.29 -21.25 9.82
CA ASP A 354 0.70 -20.41 10.93
C ASP A 354 2.22 -20.55 11.14
N GLY A 355 2.94 -19.44 10.94
CA GLY A 355 4.39 -19.36 11.13
C GLY A 355 4.79 -18.80 12.49
N GLY A 356 3.83 -18.41 13.35
CA GLY A 356 4.10 -17.71 14.60
C GLY A 356 4.91 -16.43 14.35
N LEU A 357 6.06 -16.28 15.02
CA LEU A 357 6.97 -15.15 14.80
C LEU A 357 7.86 -15.29 13.56
N CYS A 358 7.83 -16.44 12.87
CA CYS A 358 8.70 -16.76 11.73
C CYS A 358 10.21 -16.62 12.03
N THR A 359 10.64 -16.97 13.24
CA THR A 359 12.07 -16.90 13.65
C THR A 359 12.92 -18.07 13.17
N ALA A 360 12.31 -19.09 12.57
CA ALA A 360 12.98 -20.24 11.99
C ALA A 360 12.17 -20.80 10.80
N SER A 361 12.83 -21.53 9.90
CA SER A 361 12.15 -22.17 8.78
C SER A 361 11.29 -23.36 9.24
N GLY A 362 10.06 -23.45 8.73
CA GLY A 362 9.16 -24.57 8.92
C GLY A 362 8.96 -25.40 7.65
N ALA A 363 8.21 -26.50 7.73
CA ALA A 363 7.81 -27.29 6.56
C ALA A 363 6.61 -26.62 5.86
N TRP A 364 6.88 -25.56 5.08
CA TRP A 364 5.86 -24.69 4.48
C TRP A 364 5.79 -24.79 2.95
N ALA A 365 6.38 -25.83 2.37
CA ALA A 365 6.34 -26.12 0.94
C ALA A 365 4.93 -25.92 0.35
N GLY A 366 4.80 -24.98 -0.60
CA GLY A 366 3.54 -24.72 -1.32
C GLY A 366 2.48 -23.95 -0.51
N ARG A 367 2.83 -23.38 0.65
CA ARG A 367 1.89 -22.66 1.53
C ARG A 367 2.17 -21.16 1.58
N ILE A 368 1.14 -20.40 1.94
CA ILE A 368 1.24 -18.98 2.30
C ILE A 368 1.40 -18.93 3.83
N VAL A 369 2.51 -18.38 4.32
CA VAL A 369 2.83 -18.41 5.76
C VAL A 369 2.43 -17.09 6.41
N LEU A 370 1.69 -17.17 7.52
CA LEU A 370 1.31 -16.02 8.34
C LEU A 370 2.37 -15.80 9.43
N CYS A 371 3.01 -14.63 9.40
CA CYS A 371 4.07 -14.23 10.32
C CYS A 371 3.63 -13.04 11.18
N ALA A 372 3.60 -13.21 12.50
CA ALA A 372 3.35 -12.13 13.44
C ALA A 372 4.57 -11.21 13.52
N ARG A 373 4.32 -9.90 13.71
CA ARG A 373 5.34 -8.95 14.14
C ARG A 373 6.00 -9.42 15.46
N GLY A 374 7.29 -9.14 15.60
CA GLY A 374 8.07 -9.50 16.79
C GLY A 374 9.57 -9.23 16.59
N ASP A 375 10.40 -10.04 17.24
CA ASP A 375 11.78 -9.69 17.61
C ASP A 375 12.84 -9.67 16.49
N ILE A 376 12.49 -10.12 15.29
CA ILE A 376 13.39 -10.17 14.14
C ILE A 376 12.87 -9.27 13.02
N SER A 377 13.75 -8.87 12.11
CA SER A 377 13.38 -8.02 10.98
C SER A 377 12.34 -8.71 10.08
N PHE A 378 11.54 -7.91 9.37
CA PHE A 378 10.57 -8.45 8.42
C PHE A 378 11.25 -9.23 7.29
N ALA A 379 12.45 -8.80 6.88
CA ALA A 379 13.28 -9.52 5.92
C ALA A 379 13.64 -10.93 6.42
N GLU A 380 14.11 -11.07 7.67
CA GLU A 380 14.46 -12.37 8.25
C GLU A 380 13.23 -13.29 8.35
N LYS A 381 12.04 -12.75 8.66
CA LYS A 381 10.79 -13.53 8.70
C LYS A 381 10.46 -14.12 7.34
N VAL A 382 10.53 -13.30 6.29
CA VAL A 382 10.19 -13.75 4.94
C VAL A 382 11.26 -14.70 4.41
N GLN A 383 12.54 -14.47 4.71
CA GLN A 383 13.61 -15.41 4.36
C GLN A 383 13.43 -16.77 5.05
N ALA A 384 13.01 -16.79 6.31
CA ALA A 384 12.66 -18.03 7.00
C ALA A 384 11.46 -18.74 6.33
N ALA A 385 10.44 -17.99 5.91
CA ALA A 385 9.31 -18.52 5.15
C ALA A 385 9.75 -19.14 3.82
N GLN A 386 10.58 -18.43 3.06
CA GLN A 386 11.11 -18.87 1.78
C GLN A 386 12.02 -20.10 1.93
N ALA A 387 12.91 -20.11 2.92
CA ALA A 387 13.74 -21.27 3.24
C ALA A 387 12.91 -22.50 3.65
N GLY A 388 11.71 -22.29 4.19
CA GLY A 388 10.72 -23.34 4.47
C GLY A 388 9.93 -23.82 3.25
N GLY A 389 10.16 -23.24 2.06
CA GLY A 389 9.46 -23.55 0.82
C GLY A 389 8.11 -22.85 0.65
N ALA A 390 7.83 -21.80 1.43
CA ALA A 390 6.62 -21.01 1.27
C ALA A 390 6.54 -20.37 -0.13
N ILE A 391 5.32 -20.29 -0.66
CA ILE A 391 5.01 -19.59 -1.92
C ILE A 391 4.51 -18.16 -1.69
N GLY A 392 4.48 -17.72 -0.43
CA GLY A 392 4.10 -16.37 -0.04
C GLY A 392 4.19 -16.20 1.47
N ALA A 393 4.40 -14.98 1.93
CA ALA A 393 4.42 -14.63 3.34
C ALA A 393 3.49 -13.45 3.60
N VAL A 394 2.75 -13.51 4.71
CA VAL A 394 1.88 -12.45 5.18
C VAL A 394 2.36 -12.02 6.54
N VAL A 395 2.90 -10.81 6.65
CA VAL A 395 3.30 -10.25 7.93
C VAL A 395 2.13 -9.44 8.49
N TYR A 396 1.72 -9.70 9.73
CA TYR A 396 0.62 -8.97 10.34
C TYR A 396 1.01 -8.30 11.66
N ASN A 397 0.36 -7.19 11.95
CA ASN A 397 0.53 -6.51 13.22
C ASN A 397 -0.29 -7.22 14.30
N ASN A 398 0.38 -7.71 15.34
CA ASN A 398 -0.22 -8.27 16.54
C ASN A 398 -0.21 -7.28 17.72
N GLU A 399 0.20 -6.03 17.49
CA GLU A 399 0.19 -4.94 18.46
C GLU A 399 -0.81 -3.84 18.05
N ALA A 400 -1.18 -2.98 19.01
CA ALA A 400 -2.01 -1.81 18.74
C ALA A 400 -1.24 -0.75 17.92
N GLY A 401 -1.90 -0.18 16.92
CA GLY A 401 -1.37 0.89 16.06
C GLY A 401 -1.10 0.47 14.62
N PRO A 402 -0.69 1.42 13.75
CA PRO A 402 -0.31 1.12 12.38
C PRO A 402 0.99 0.30 12.31
N LEU A 403 1.11 -0.55 11.29
CA LEU A 403 2.34 -1.25 10.96
C LEU A 403 2.99 -0.56 9.77
N TYR A 404 4.10 0.14 10.01
CA TYR A 404 4.98 0.65 8.97
C TYR A 404 6.13 -0.34 8.81
N ALA A 405 6.32 -0.89 7.61
CA ALA A 405 7.24 -2.00 7.38
C ALA A 405 8.00 -1.83 6.06
N THR A 406 9.31 -2.10 6.11
CA THR A 406 10.21 -2.22 4.94
C THR A 406 10.99 -3.54 5.07
N MET A 407 11.35 -4.15 3.94
CA MET A 407 12.30 -5.26 3.91
C MET A 407 13.75 -4.78 3.97
N GLY A 408 13.99 -3.47 4.05
CA GLY A 408 15.32 -2.90 3.93
C GLY A 408 15.90 -3.16 2.54
N THR A 409 17.12 -3.68 2.46
CA THR A 409 17.78 -4.01 1.18
C THR A 409 17.46 -5.42 0.66
N ALA A 410 16.61 -6.18 1.35
CA ALA A 410 16.29 -7.55 0.96
C ALA A 410 15.23 -7.58 -0.14
N THR A 411 15.55 -8.22 -1.27
CA THR A 411 14.58 -8.53 -2.33
C THR A 411 14.10 -9.96 -2.21
N THR A 412 12.81 -10.16 -2.44
CA THR A 412 12.18 -11.49 -2.45
C THR A 412 11.67 -11.78 -3.86
N THR A 413 11.89 -13.01 -4.32
CA THR A 413 11.58 -13.43 -5.69
C THR A 413 10.25 -14.08 -5.77
#